data_AF-A0A7V3GT95-F1
#
_entry.id   AF-A0A7V3GT95-F1
#
_cell.length_a   1.000
_cell.length_b   1.000
_cell.length_c   1.000
_cell.angle_alpha   90.00
_cell.angle_beta   90.00
_cell.angle_gamma   90.00
#
_symmetry.space_group_name_H-M   'P 1'
#
loop_
_entity.id
_entity.type
_entity.pdbx_description
1 polymer ?
#
loop_
_entity_poly.entity_id
_entity_poly.type
_entity_poly.pdbx_seq_one_letter_code
_entity_poly.pdbx_strand_id
1 'polypeptide(L)'
;MDYGWIEIAVAAIFVSVVITLVLSRGAGWLSWRFWRNAMVVSSTVMILVLLWLSFDTAAQTRPGGERLAPWTVINHEVGLKWNPEKRWQEPVVGEETGFFGKVYSPEEAYELVAKGKLVVQSRNCMECHTLLGN
;
A
#
# COMPACT_ATOMS: atom_id res chain seq x y z
N MET A 1 5.53 -6.48 6.38
CA MET A 1 5.78 -7.82 5.80
C MET A 1 7.26 -8.09 5.69
N ASP A 2 7.69 -9.29 6.08
CA ASP A 2 9.07 -9.79 5.88
C ASP A 2 9.25 -10.50 4.52
N TYR A 3 8.16 -10.73 3.79
CA TYR A 3 8.18 -11.39 2.49
C TYR A 3 8.20 -10.37 1.35
N GLY A 4 9.08 -10.56 0.38
CA GLY A 4 9.12 -9.78 -0.84
C GLY A 4 7.99 -10.15 -1.82
N TRP A 5 7.83 -9.31 -2.84
CA TRP A 5 6.79 -9.50 -3.86
C TRP A 5 7.00 -10.76 -4.69
N ILE A 6 8.26 -11.19 -4.89
CA ILE A 6 8.61 -12.39 -5.66
C ILE A 6 8.14 -13.63 -4.91
N GLU A 7 8.41 -13.70 -3.61
CA GLU A 7 8.04 -14.81 -2.74
C GLU A 7 6.52 -15.00 -2.72
N ILE A 8 5.78 -13.90 -2.59
CA ILE A 8 4.31 -13.90 -2.61
C ILE A 8 3.79 -14.38 -3.98
N ALA A 9 4.35 -13.89 -5.08
CA ALA A 9 3.95 -14.28 -6.42
C ALA A 9 4.21 -15.78 -6.69
N VAL A 10 5.40 -16.26 -6.34
CA VAL A 10 5.79 -17.67 -6.49
C VAL A 10 4.88 -18.56 -5.65
N ALA A 11 4.61 -18.19 -4.40
CA ALA A 11 3.70 -18.93 -3.53
C ALA A 11 2.28 -18.98 -4.09
N ALA A 12 1.75 -17.86 -4.58
CA ALA A 12 0.40 -17.81 -5.18
C ALA A 12 0.28 -18.70 -6.42
N ILE A 13 1.28 -18.68 -7.31
CA ILE A 13 1.35 -19.56 -8.48
C ILE A 13 1.41 -21.02 -8.04
N PHE A 14 2.31 -21.35 -7.12
CA PHE A 14 2.49 -22.71 -6.63
C PHE A 14 1.19 -23.27 -6.03
N VAL A 15 0.54 -22.51 -5.14
CA VAL A 15 -0.73 -22.89 -4.52
C VAL A 15 -1.81 -23.07 -5.58
N SER A 16 -1.90 -22.17 -6.55
CA SER A 16 -2.87 -22.26 -7.64
C SER A 16 -2.68 -23.53 -8.48
N VAL A 17 -1.44 -23.88 -8.83
CA VAL A 17 -1.12 -25.08 -9.60
C VAL A 17 -1.44 -26.33 -8.79
N VAL A 18 -0.98 -26.42 -7.54
CA VAL A 18 -1.18 -27.60 -6.69
C VAL A 18 -2.66 -27.88 -6.46
N ILE A 19 -3.44 -26.87 -6.07
CA ILE A 19 -4.89 -27.04 -5.85
C ILE A 19 -5.58 -27.44 -7.15
N THR A 20 -5.23 -26.81 -8.28
CA THR A 20 -5.80 -27.16 -9.59
C THR A 20 -5.54 -28.62 -9.96
N LEU A 21 -4.30 -29.09 -9.77
CA LEU A 21 -3.90 -30.48 -10.06
C LEU A 21 -4.64 -31.47 -9.15
N VAL A 22 -4.78 -31.15 -7.86
CA VAL A 22 -5.51 -31.98 -6.90
C VAL A 22 -7.00 -32.08 -7.26
N LEU A 23 -7.65 -30.97 -7.59
CA LEU A 23 -9.07 -30.96 -7.97
C LEU A 23 -9.33 -31.57 -9.36
N SER A 24 -8.32 -31.59 -10.22
CA SER A 24 -8.40 -32.10 -11.59
C SER A 24 -7.82 -33.50 -11.76
N ARG A 25 -7.54 -34.22 -10.67
CA ARG A 25 -7.05 -35.61 -10.72
C ARG A 25 -7.89 -36.49 -11.64
N GLY A 26 -7.23 -37.22 -12.54
CA GLY A 26 -7.88 -38.08 -13.54
C GLY A 26 -8.44 -37.35 -14.77
N ALA A 27 -8.29 -36.02 -14.87
CA ALA A 27 -8.56 -35.28 -16.10
C ALA A 27 -7.27 -34.89 -16.81
N GLY A 28 -7.25 -35.03 -18.13
CA GLY A 28 -6.19 -34.48 -18.97
C GLY A 28 -6.23 -32.96 -18.99
N TRP A 29 -5.08 -32.34 -19.21
CA TRP A 29 -4.93 -30.88 -19.27
C TRP A 29 -5.72 -30.23 -20.43
N LEU A 30 -6.03 -30.98 -21.50
CA LEU A 30 -6.89 -30.53 -22.60
C LEU A 30 -8.39 -30.56 -22.26
N SER A 31 -8.77 -31.12 -21.11
CA SER A 31 -10.17 -31.23 -20.74
C SER A 31 -10.73 -29.89 -20.27
N TRP A 32 -12.01 -29.65 -20.59
CA TRP A 32 -12.77 -28.52 -20.05
C TRP A 32 -12.72 -28.47 -18.51
N ARG A 33 -12.80 -29.64 -17.85
CA ARG A 33 -12.79 -29.73 -16.38
C ARG A 33 -11.52 -29.14 -15.78
N PHE A 34 -10.37 -29.41 -16.39
CA PHE A 34 -9.09 -28.87 -15.93
C PHE A 34 -9.08 -27.34 -15.97
N TRP A 35 -9.40 -26.75 -17.13
CA TRP A 35 -9.35 -25.30 -17.31
C TRP A 35 -10.41 -24.55 -16.50
N ARG A 36 -11.61 -25.12 -16.34
CA ARG A 36 -12.63 -24.56 -15.43
C ARG A 36 -12.10 -24.50 -13.99
N ASN A 37 -11.51 -25.58 -13.51
CA ASN A 37 -10.94 -25.62 -12.16
C ASN A 37 -9.77 -24.64 -12.03
N ALA A 38 -8.88 -24.58 -13.02
CA ALA A 38 -7.74 -23.65 -13.04
C ALA A 38 -8.19 -22.20 -12.96
N MET A 39 -9.22 -21.81 -13.73
CA MET A 39 -9.78 -20.47 -13.71
C MET A 39 -10.35 -20.10 -12.33
N VAL A 40 -11.16 -20.98 -11.75
CA VAL A 40 -11.76 -20.75 -10.43
C VAL A 40 -10.67 -20.65 -9.36
N VAL A 41 -9.75 -21.61 -9.32
CA VAL A 41 -8.67 -21.66 -8.31
C VAL A 41 -7.77 -20.43 -8.40
N SER A 42 -7.28 -20.10 -9.60
CA SER A 42 -6.39 -18.93 -9.78
C SER A 42 -7.09 -17.63 -9.38
N SER A 43 -8.36 -17.45 -9.76
CA SER A 43 -9.14 -16.28 -9.36
C SER A 43 -9.34 -16.19 -7.85
N THR A 44 -9.70 -17.31 -7.20
CA THR A 44 -9.87 -17.37 -5.75
C THR A 44 -8.56 -17.08 -5.03
N VAL A 45 -7.44 -17.69 -5.43
CA VAL A 45 -6.13 -17.43 -4.82
C VAL A 45 -5.74 -15.96 -4.97
N MET A 46 -5.90 -15.37 -6.16
CA MET A 46 -5.55 -13.96 -6.37
C MET A 46 -6.44 -13.01 -5.57
N ILE A 47 -7.73 -13.30 -5.40
CA ILE A 47 -8.61 -12.52 -4.53
C ILE A 47 -8.13 -12.58 -3.07
N LEU A 48 -7.76 -13.77 -2.58
CA LEU A 48 -7.25 -13.93 -1.22
C LEU A 48 -5.93 -13.19 -1.01
N VAL A 49 -5.01 -13.27 -1.96
CA VAL A 49 -3.75 -12.51 -1.94
C VAL A 49 -4.04 -11.01 -1.93
N LEU A 50 -4.94 -10.53 -2.80
CA LEU A 50 -5.31 -9.12 -2.85
C LEU A 50 -5.91 -8.64 -1.53
N LEU A 51 -6.82 -9.41 -0.93
CA LEU A 51 -7.42 -9.07 0.36
C LEU A 51 -6.34 -8.97 1.45
N TRP A 52 -5.46 -9.96 1.52
CA TRP A 52 -4.37 -9.97 2.49
C TRP A 52 -3.44 -8.76 2.33
N LEU A 53 -2.99 -8.49 1.10
CA LEU A 53 -2.17 -7.31 0.80
C LEU A 53 -2.89 -6.00 1.09
N SER A 54 -4.21 -5.94 0.91
CA SER A 54 -5.01 -4.75 1.20
C SER A 54 -5.02 -4.44 2.70
N PHE A 55 -5.23 -5.45 3.55
CA PHE A 55 -5.19 -5.27 5.01
C PHE A 55 -3.79 -4.91 5.51
N ASP A 56 -2.77 -5.58 4.98
CA ASP A 56 -1.37 -5.29 5.32
C ASP A 56 -0.94 -3.88 4.88
N THR A 57 -1.37 -3.44 3.68
CA THR A 57 -1.16 -2.07 3.22
C THR A 57 -1.85 -1.08 4.14
N ALA A 58 -3.13 -1.28 4.45
CA ALA A 58 -3.89 -0.41 5.34
C ALA A 58 -3.23 -0.26 6.73
N ALA A 59 -2.69 -1.35 7.28
CA ALA A 59 -1.97 -1.35 8.55
C ALA A 59 -0.65 -0.55 8.48
N GLN A 60 0.13 -0.74 7.41
CA GLN A 60 1.43 -0.07 7.22
C GLN A 60 1.29 1.42 6.84
N THR A 61 0.19 1.82 6.22
CA THR A 61 -0.10 3.22 5.88
C THR A 61 -0.75 3.98 7.02
N ARG A 62 -0.83 3.41 8.22
CA ARG A 62 -1.40 4.09 9.38
C ARG A 62 -0.43 5.17 9.90
N PRO A 63 -0.87 6.42 10.06
CA PRO A 63 -0.07 7.49 10.67
C PRO A 63 0.37 7.13 12.08
N GLY A 64 1.63 7.44 12.40
CA GLY A 64 2.25 7.08 13.69
C GLY A 64 2.70 5.62 13.78
N GLY A 65 2.68 4.89 12.67
CA GLY A 65 3.27 3.57 12.57
C GLY A 65 4.77 3.62 12.26
N GLU A 66 5.38 2.44 12.08
CA GLU A 66 6.82 2.32 11.80
C GLU A 66 7.26 3.03 10.51
N ARG A 67 6.37 3.10 9.50
CA ARG A 67 6.69 3.64 8.18
C ARG A 67 6.21 5.07 7.93
N LEU A 68 5.28 5.58 8.75
CA LEU A 68 4.61 6.85 8.49
C LEU A 68 4.54 7.68 9.77
N ALA A 69 5.04 8.91 9.69
CA ALA A 69 4.99 9.86 10.80
C ALA A 69 3.54 10.12 11.27
N PRO A 70 3.35 10.48 12.55
CA PRO A 70 2.04 10.92 13.05
C PRO A 70 1.61 12.24 12.39
N TRP A 71 0.32 12.58 12.50
CA TRP A 71 -0.23 13.81 11.93
C TRP A 71 0.45 15.09 12.45
N THR A 72 0.98 15.05 13.66
CA THR A 72 1.73 16.15 14.28
C THR A 72 3.03 16.50 13.55
N VAL A 73 3.46 15.71 12.56
CA VAL A 73 4.62 16.03 11.70
C VAL A 73 4.50 17.41 11.05
N ILE A 74 3.28 17.93 10.86
CA ILE A 74 3.05 19.29 10.33
C ILE A 74 3.65 20.40 11.21
N ASN A 75 3.87 20.12 12.51
CA ASN A 75 4.48 21.06 13.45
C ASN A 75 6.01 21.15 13.29
N HIS A 76 6.60 20.28 12.47
CA HIS A 76 8.04 20.18 12.29
C HIS A 76 8.45 20.64 10.90
N GLU A 77 9.71 21.03 10.76
CA GLU A 77 10.33 21.21 9.46
C GLU A 77 10.42 19.84 8.75
N VAL A 78 9.93 19.77 7.51
CA VAL A 78 10.01 18.56 6.68
C VAL A 78 10.88 18.84 5.47
N GLY A 79 12.08 18.26 5.47
CA GLY A 79 13.04 18.36 4.39
C GLY A 79 13.17 17.07 3.59
N LEU A 80 13.93 17.12 2.51
CA LEU A 80 14.35 15.95 1.73
C LEU A 80 15.88 15.85 1.75
N LYS A 81 16.41 14.67 2.09
CA LYS A 81 17.86 14.39 2.08
C LYS A 81 18.17 13.22 1.17
N TRP A 82 19.17 13.38 0.31
CA TRP A 82 19.63 12.30 -0.56
C TRP A 82 20.19 11.14 0.26
N ASN A 83 19.67 9.93 0.03
CA ASN A 83 20.20 8.68 0.57
C ASN A 83 21.00 7.95 -0.55
N PRO A 84 22.34 7.87 -0.46
CA PRO A 84 23.17 7.26 -1.51
C PRO A 84 22.98 5.74 -1.62
N GLU A 85 22.63 5.06 -0.53
CA GLU A 85 22.41 3.61 -0.54
C GLU A 85 21.13 3.25 -1.29
N LYS A 86 20.05 3.97 -1.01
CA LYS A 86 18.74 3.76 -1.65
C LYS A 86 18.59 4.49 -2.97
N ARG A 87 19.53 5.38 -3.32
CA ARG A 87 19.53 6.21 -4.53
C ARG A 87 18.24 7.02 -4.70
N TRP A 88 17.68 7.53 -3.61
CA TRP A 88 16.49 8.37 -3.61
C TRP A 88 16.55 9.40 -2.47
N GLN A 89 15.72 10.44 -2.54
CA GLN A 89 15.59 11.43 -1.48
C GLN A 89 14.62 10.94 -0.40
N GLU A 90 15.04 10.96 0.85
CA GLU A 90 14.23 10.58 2.00
C GLU A 90 13.70 11.80 2.75
N PRO A 91 12.46 11.76 3.25
CA PRO A 91 11.95 12.78 4.13
C PRO A 91 12.73 12.78 5.45
N VAL A 92 13.13 13.96 5.90
CA VAL A 92 13.78 14.17 7.20
C VAL A 92 12.92 15.14 7.99
N VAL A 93 12.61 14.77 9.23
CA VAL A 93 11.86 15.60 10.17
C VAL A 93 12.85 16.35 11.04
N GLY A 94 12.77 17.68 11.02
CA GLY A 94 13.62 18.60 11.76
C GLY A 94 12.98 19.09 13.07
N GLU A 95 13.35 20.31 13.46
CA GLU A 95 12.89 20.95 14.70
C GLU A 95 11.39 21.29 14.66
N GLU A 96 10.78 21.44 15.84
CA GLU A 96 9.40 21.91 15.96
C GLU A 96 9.35 23.42 15.73
N THR A 97 8.76 23.82 14.61
CA THR A 97 8.60 25.23 14.23
C THR A 97 7.15 25.71 14.33
N GLY A 98 6.21 24.77 14.52
CA GLY A 98 4.79 24.99 14.32
C GLY A 98 4.43 25.15 12.83
N PHE A 99 3.15 24.98 12.54
CA PHE A 99 2.58 25.19 11.21
C PHE A 99 1.93 26.58 11.16
N PHE A 100 2.45 27.48 10.33
CA PHE A 100 2.02 28.88 10.27
C PHE A 100 2.00 29.59 11.64
N GLY A 101 2.99 29.31 12.49
CA GLY A 101 3.12 29.94 13.82
C GLY A 101 2.23 29.34 14.91
N LYS A 102 1.51 28.24 14.64
CA LYS A 102 0.75 27.49 15.64
C LYS A 102 1.28 26.06 15.74
N VAL A 103 1.46 25.57 16.96
CA VAL A 103 1.66 24.14 17.24
C VAL A 103 0.28 23.49 17.41
N TYR A 104 -0.02 22.50 16.59
CA TYR A 104 -1.32 21.81 16.57
C TYR A 104 -1.29 20.59 17.47
N SER A 105 -2.37 20.36 18.24
CA SER A 105 -2.55 19.08 18.95
C SER A 105 -2.70 17.92 17.94
N PRO A 106 -2.54 16.66 18.37
CA PRO A 106 -2.76 15.50 17.48
C PRO A 106 -4.13 15.50 16.78
N GLU A 107 -5.19 15.88 17.51
CA GLU A 107 -6.55 15.96 17.01
C GLU A 107 -6.70 17.12 16.00
N GLU A 108 -6.20 18.31 16.35
CA GLU A 108 -6.26 19.46 15.45
C GLU A 108 -5.43 19.23 14.18
N ALA A 109 -4.28 18.57 14.30
CA ALA A 109 -3.43 18.20 13.18
C ALA A 109 -4.15 17.20 12.25
N TYR A 110 -4.79 16.18 12.82
CA TYR A 110 -5.62 15.26 12.04
C TYR A 110 -6.74 15.97 11.29
N GLU A 111 -7.50 16.83 11.97
CA GLU A 111 -8.59 17.58 11.35
C GLU A 111 -8.10 18.50 10.22
N LEU A 112 -6.96 19.17 10.42
CA LEU A 112 -6.37 20.04 9.42
C LEU A 112 -5.92 19.25 8.19
N VAL A 113 -5.21 18.14 8.37
CA VAL A 113 -4.76 17.30 7.24
C VAL A 113 -5.96 16.66 6.53
N ALA A 114 -6.96 16.19 7.26
CA ALA A 114 -8.19 15.65 6.69
C ALA A 114 -8.93 16.70 5.84
N LYS A 115 -9.04 17.94 6.33
CA LYS A 115 -9.62 19.05 5.57
C LYS A 115 -8.79 19.38 4.34
N GLY A 116 -7.46 19.41 4.44
CA GLY A 116 -6.56 19.61 3.30
C GLY A 116 -6.78 18.56 2.20
N LYS A 117 -6.88 17.27 2.58
CA LYS A 117 -7.21 16.18 1.65
C LYS A 117 -8.54 16.40 0.93
N LEU A 118 -9.59 16.80 1.66
CA LEU A 118 -10.90 17.09 1.05
C LEU A 118 -10.83 18.29 0.11
N VAL A 119 -10.04 19.31 0.42
CA VAL A 119 -9.83 20.46 -0.49
C VAL A 119 -9.15 20.01 -1.78
N VAL A 120 -8.07 19.23 -1.69
CA VAL A 120 -7.38 18.65 -2.85
C VAL A 120 -8.35 17.85 -3.73
N GLN A 121 -9.19 17.02 -3.12
CA GLN A 121 -10.18 16.21 -3.84
C GLN A 121 -11.30 17.05 -4.46
N SER A 122 -11.87 18.01 -3.72
CA SER A 122 -12.96 18.87 -4.21
C SER A 122 -12.55 19.82 -5.32
N ARG A 123 -11.25 20.11 -5.44
CA ARG A 123 -10.67 20.93 -6.52
C ARG A 123 -10.08 20.10 -7.66
N ASN A 124 -10.27 18.78 -7.63
CA ASN A 124 -9.77 17.84 -8.62
C ASN A 124 -8.29 18.01 -8.93
N CYS A 125 -7.48 18.28 -7.89
CA CYS A 125 -6.07 18.64 -8.10
C CYS A 125 -5.26 17.53 -8.78
N MET A 126 -5.68 16.27 -8.65
CA MET A 126 -5.00 15.14 -9.30
C MET A 126 -5.22 15.07 -10.82
N GLU A 127 -6.17 15.82 -11.39
CA GLU A 127 -6.26 15.98 -12.86
C GLU A 127 -5.26 17.00 -13.41
N CYS A 128 -4.73 17.88 -12.56
CA CYS A 128 -3.81 18.94 -12.96
C CYS A 128 -2.37 18.71 -12.48
N HIS A 129 -2.19 17.92 -11.41
CA HIS A 129 -0.91 17.69 -10.76
C HIS A 129 -0.78 16.25 -10.30
N THR A 130 0.46 15.77 -10.22
CA THR A 130 0.71 14.44 -9.66
C THR A 130 0.83 14.49 -8.15
N LEU A 131 0.15 13.58 -7.44
CA LEU A 131 0.27 13.40 -6.00
C LEU A 131 0.70 11.97 -5.69
N LEU A 132 1.82 11.83 -4.95
CA LEU A 132 2.44 10.53 -4.66
C LEU A 132 2.75 9.70 -5.93
N GLY A 133 3.02 10.39 -7.04
CA GLY A 133 3.33 9.77 -8.34
C GLY A 133 2.12 9.29 -9.14
N ASN A 134 0.89 9.55 -8.68
CA ASN A 134 -0.35 9.37 -9.48
C ASN A 134 -0.70 10.66 -10.18
#